data_AF-A0A7J6NS10-F1
#
_entry.id   AF-A0A7J6NS10-F1
#
_cell.length_a   1.000
_cell.length_b   1.000
_cell.length_c   1.000
_cell.angle_alpha   90.00
_cell.angle_beta   90.00
_cell.angle_gamma   90.00
#
_symmetry.space_group_name_H-M   'P 1'
#
loop_
_entity.id
_entity.type
_entity.pdbx_description
1 polymer ?
#
loop_
_entity_poly.entity_id
_entity_poly.type
_entity_poly.pdbx_seq_one_letter_code
_entity_poly.pdbx_strand_id
1 'polypeptide(L)'
;MSAKKRKRARMQGAYMNDLLAGGDSQQKTFEPEPRPDLRLANVGGFEKVKADIEDLIIRPISHREVYQNLGVSPPVGVLLHGPPGSGKTMLATAIAGELGCAWFKVSAPEIVSGVSGESEATLRNLFSTAVSNAPCIVLIDEIDAICPRRETAAREMERRIVSQMQISMD
;
A
#
# COMPACT_ATOMS: atom_id res chain seq x y z
N MET A 1 57.94 19.89 9.98
CA MET A 1 56.76 20.13 10.86
C MET A 1 55.46 20.28 10.04
N SER A 2 55.09 19.31 9.19
CA SER A 2 53.85 19.43 8.39
C SER A 2 53.33 18.07 7.97
N ALA A 3 52.47 17.47 8.80
CA ALA A 3 51.63 16.31 8.44
C ALA A 3 50.64 15.95 9.56
N LYS A 4 51.02 16.12 10.84
CA LYS A 4 50.21 15.67 12.00
C LYS A 4 49.08 16.61 12.42
N LYS A 5 49.07 17.89 11.99
CA LYS A 5 48.04 18.88 12.39
C LYS A 5 46.79 18.89 11.50
N ARG A 6 46.83 18.30 10.29
CA ARG A 6 45.68 18.26 9.36
C ARG A 6 44.69 17.11 9.60
N LYS A 7 45.08 16.03 10.30
CA LYS A 7 44.17 14.89 10.56
C LYS A 7 43.21 15.10 11.73
N ARG A 8 43.53 15.95 12.72
CA ARG A 8 42.65 16.20 13.87
C ARG A 8 41.47 17.11 13.56
N ALA A 9 41.63 18.10 12.66
CA ALA A 9 40.54 19.00 12.27
C ALA A 9 39.47 18.31 11.39
N ARG A 10 39.85 17.30 10.60
CA ARG A 10 38.89 16.51 9.79
C ARG A 10 38.07 15.53 10.64
N MET A 11 38.60 15.08 11.78
CA MET A 11 37.94 14.10 12.63
C MET A 11 36.86 14.75 13.52
N GLN A 12 37.00 16.03 13.91
CA GLN A 12 35.95 16.75 14.64
C GLN A 12 34.77 17.17 13.75
N GLY A 13 34.99 17.46 12.46
CA GLY A 13 33.90 17.77 11.52
C GLY A 13 33.00 16.57 11.20
N ALA A 14 33.55 15.35 11.24
CA ALA A 14 32.78 14.13 11.02
C ALA A 14 31.83 13.81 12.19
N TYR A 15 32.28 14.04 13.44
CA TYR A 15 31.44 13.82 14.63
C TYR A 15 30.34 14.88 14.81
N MET A 16 30.47 16.06 14.19
CA MET A 16 29.45 17.12 14.26
C MET A 16 28.42 17.05 13.13
N ASN A 17 28.70 16.34 12.03
CA ASN A 17 27.68 16.05 11.02
C ASN A 17 26.73 14.93 11.47
N ASP A 18 27.22 13.91 12.18
CA ASP A 18 26.38 12.83 12.70
C ASP A 18 25.45 13.28 13.83
N LEU A 19 25.76 14.38 14.54
CA LEU A 19 24.88 14.98 15.56
C LEU A 19 23.82 15.93 14.98
N LEU A 20 23.93 16.32 13.71
CA LEU A 20 22.95 17.17 13.01
C LEU A 20 22.05 16.38 12.06
N ALA A 21 22.29 15.07 11.89
CA ALA A 21 21.33 14.13 11.32
C ALA A 21 20.23 13.83 12.35
N GLY A 22 19.47 14.86 12.69
CA GLY A 22 18.28 14.73 13.52
C GLY A 22 17.26 13.84 12.81
N GLY A 23 17.02 12.65 13.39
CA GLY A 23 15.78 11.89 13.24
C GLY A 23 15.26 11.75 11.82
N ASP A 24 16.03 11.15 10.91
CA ASP A 24 15.48 10.65 9.66
C ASP A 24 14.55 9.48 10.00
N SER A 25 13.26 9.80 10.13
CA SER A 25 12.19 8.83 9.96
C SER A 25 12.41 8.24 8.57
N GLN A 26 12.86 6.99 8.49
CA GLN A 26 13.07 6.31 7.22
C GLN A 26 11.70 6.18 6.55
N GLN A 27 11.34 7.15 5.71
CA GLN A 27 10.09 7.09 4.97
C GLN A 27 10.20 5.90 4.02
N LYS A 28 9.41 4.85 4.32
CA LYS A 28 9.32 3.65 3.48
C LYS A 28 8.88 4.09 2.09
N THR A 29 9.77 3.92 1.12
CA THR A 29 9.49 4.23 -0.29
C THR A 29 8.75 3.03 -0.89
N PHE A 30 7.60 3.27 -1.52
CA PHE A 30 6.85 2.24 -2.22
C PHE A 30 7.18 2.29 -3.70
N GLU A 31 7.62 1.18 -4.27
CA GLU A 31 7.80 1.04 -5.71
C GLU A 31 6.77 0.02 -6.23
N PRO A 32 6.30 0.15 -7.49
CA PRO A 32 5.46 -0.87 -8.09
C PRO A 32 6.19 -2.21 -8.10
N GLU A 33 5.55 -3.25 -7.59
CA GLU A 33 6.05 -4.61 -7.70
C GLU A 33 6.05 -5.05 -9.17
N PRO A 34 6.92 -6.02 -9.54
CA PRO A 34 6.88 -6.62 -10.87
C PRO A 34 5.48 -7.18 -11.16
N ARG A 35 5.03 -7.01 -12.40
CA ARG A 35 3.70 -7.45 -12.81
C ARG A 35 3.56 -8.96 -12.58
N PRO A 36 2.47 -9.41 -11.91
CA PRO A 36 2.24 -10.84 -11.75
C PRO A 36 1.97 -11.51 -13.10
N ASP A 37 2.57 -12.69 -13.30
CA ASP A 37 2.27 -13.53 -14.48
C ASP A 37 0.96 -14.33 -14.33
N LEU A 38 0.44 -14.41 -13.10
CA LEU A 38 -0.78 -15.14 -12.78
C LEU A 38 -2.01 -14.40 -13.33
N ARG A 39 -2.92 -15.12 -13.99
CA ARG A 39 -4.18 -14.60 -14.53
C ARG A 39 -5.40 -15.26 -13.93
N LEU A 40 -6.59 -14.69 -14.12
CA LEU A 40 -7.84 -15.26 -13.60
C LEU A 40 -8.14 -16.66 -14.14
N ALA A 41 -7.67 -16.95 -15.36
CA ALA A 41 -7.76 -18.27 -15.98
C ALA A 41 -6.93 -19.35 -15.25
N ASN A 42 -5.89 -18.96 -14.50
CA ASN A 42 -5.05 -19.89 -13.74
C ASN A 42 -5.62 -20.23 -12.36
N VAL A 43 -6.63 -19.49 -11.90
CA VAL A 43 -7.29 -19.73 -10.61
C VAL A 43 -8.47 -20.67 -10.84
N GLY A 44 -8.54 -21.81 -10.15
CA GLY A 44 -9.70 -22.70 -10.21
C GLY A 44 -10.86 -22.22 -9.33
N GLY A 45 -12.11 -22.40 -9.77
CA GLY A 45 -13.30 -22.05 -9.00
C GLY A 45 -13.61 -20.55 -8.97
N PHE A 46 -14.35 -20.13 -7.94
CA PHE A 46 -14.74 -18.74 -7.67
C PHE A 46 -15.53 -18.06 -8.79
N GLU A 47 -16.28 -18.81 -9.61
CA GLU A 47 -16.94 -18.32 -10.82
C GLU A 47 -17.83 -17.10 -10.54
N LYS A 48 -18.59 -17.13 -9.44
CA LYS A 48 -19.39 -15.98 -9.01
C LYS A 48 -18.54 -14.77 -8.63
N VAL A 49 -17.51 -14.99 -7.82
CA VAL A 49 -16.62 -13.92 -7.34
C VAL A 49 -15.80 -13.33 -8.48
N LYS A 50 -15.38 -14.15 -9.45
CA LYS A 50 -14.70 -13.69 -10.67
C LYS A 50 -15.62 -12.80 -11.51
N ALA A 51 -16.88 -13.18 -11.70
CA ALA A 51 -17.86 -12.35 -12.38
C ALA A 51 -18.07 -11.01 -11.66
N ASP A 52 -18.20 -11.04 -10.33
CA ASP A 52 -18.32 -9.81 -9.53
C ASP A 52 -17.07 -8.93 -9.68
N ILE A 53 -15.87 -9.51 -9.63
CA ILE A 53 -14.60 -8.79 -9.83
C ILE A 53 -14.49 -8.19 -11.24
N GLU A 54 -14.90 -8.94 -12.26
CA GLU A 54 -14.90 -8.46 -13.64
C GLU A 54 -15.75 -7.18 -13.77
N ASP A 55 -16.94 -7.18 -13.18
CA ASP A 55 -17.86 -6.05 -13.21
C ASP A 55 -17.42 -4.88 -12.30
N LEU A 56 -16.85 -5.18 -11.13
CA LEU A 56 -16.48 -4.16 -10.12
C LEU A 56 -15.11 -3.54 -10.36
N ILE A 57 -14.18 -4.26 -10.99
CA ILE A 57 -12.77 -3.82 -11.13
C ILE A 57 -12.36 -3.77 -12.59
N ILE A 58 -12.50 -4.89 -13.32
CA ILE A 58 -11.89 -5.02 -14.65
C ILE A 58 -12.56 -4.10 -15.67
N ARG A 59 -13.90 -4.10 -15.73
CA ARG A 59 -14.66 -3.27 -16.67
C ARG A 59 -14.49 -1.77 -16.40
N PRO A 60 -14.59 -1.26 -15.15
CA PRO A 60 -14.32 0.15 -14.87
C PRO A 60 -12.95 0.66 -15.30
N ILE A 61 -11.92 -0.17 -15.13
CA ILE A 61 -10.54 0.20 -15.51
C ILE A 61 -10.35 0.10 -17.02
N SER A 62 -10.91 -0.93 -17.66
CA SER A 62 -10.76 -1.17 -19.10
C SER A 62 -11.62 -0.26 -19.99
N HIS A 63 -12.77 0.20 -19.48
CA HIS A 63 -13.77 0.99 -20.24
C HIS A 63 -14.10 2.30 -19.54
N ARG A 64 -13.08 3.05 -19.14
CA ARG A 64 -13.24 4.26 -18.31
C ARG A 64 -14.14 5.31 -18.98
N GLU A 65 -14.12 5.41 -20.31
CA GLU A 65 -14.95 6.33 -21.09
C GLU A 65 -16.46 6.06 -20.93
N VAL A 66 -16.86 4.79 -20.78
CA VAL A 66 -18.27 4.41 -20.63
C VAL A 66 -18.80 4.92 -19.28
N TYR A 67 -18.03 4.73 -18.21
CA TYR A 67 -18.42 5.15 -16.86
C TYR A 67 -18.45 6.68 -16.73
N GLN A 68 -17.51 7.38 -17.39
CA GLN A 68 -17.51 8.85 -17.45
C GLN A 68 -18.75 9.39 -18.18
N ASN A 69 -19.12 8.80 -19.32
CA ASN A 69 -20.28 9.22 -20.10
C ASN A 69 -21.61 8.95 -19.40
N LEU A 70 -21.70 7.87 -18.63
CA LEU A 70 -22.89 7.51 -17.85
C LEU A 70 -23.01 8.31 -16.54
N GLY A 71 -21.96 9.04 -16.14
CA GLY A 71 -21.93 9.77 -14.87
C GLY A 71 -21.94 8.86 -13.64
N VAL A 72 -21.53 7.59 -13.79
CA VAL A 72 -21.50 6.60 -12.71
C VAL A 72 -20.08 6.46 -12.21
N SER A 73 -19.86 6.77 -10.93
CA SER A 73 -18.57 6.55 -10.28
C SER A 73 -18.38 5.06 -9.99
N PRO A 74 -17.28 4.44 -10.44
CA PRO A 74 -16.98 3.06 -10.08
C PRO A 74 -16.67 2.93 -8.59
N PRO A 75 -16.81 1.72 -8.02
CA PRO A 75 -16.46 1.48 -6.62
C PRO A 75 -14.97 1.76 -6.37
N VAL A 76 -14.69 2.46 -5.27
CA VAL A 76 -13.32 2.88 -4.88
C VAL A 76 -12.50 1.77 -4.21
N GLY A 77 -13.13 0.65 -3.81
CA GLY A 77 -12.42 -0.47 -3.19
C GLY A 77 -13.26 -1.74 -3.13
N VAL A 78 -12.57 -2.89 -3.10
CA VAL A 78 -13.18 -4.22 -2.99
C VAL A 78 -12.55 -4.96 -1.81
N LEU A 79 -13.39 -5.54 -0.96
CA LEU A 79 -12.95 -6.35 0.19
C LEU A 79 -13.16 -7.84 -0.11
N LEU A 80 -12.07 -8.58 -0.20
CA LEU A 80 -12.11 -10.04 -0.28
C LEU A 80 -12.12 -10.61 1.13
N HIS A 81 -13.19 -11.33 1.50
CA HIS A 81 -13.31 -11.97 2.81
C HIS A 81 -13.57 -13.48 2.68
N GLY A 82 -13.15 -14.25 3.67
CA GLY A 82 -13.32 -15.70 3.70
C GLY A 82 -12.32 -16.37 4.64
N PRO A 83 -12.44 -17.69 4.88
CA PRO A 83 -11.54 -18.43 5.76
C PRO A 83 -10.08 -18.36 5.27
N PRO A 84 -9.08 -18.54 6.15
CA PRO A 84 -7.68 -18.63 5.75
C PRO A 84 -7.49 -19.79 4.75
N GLY A 85 -6.57 -19.62 3.80
CA GLY A 85 -6.31 -20.62 2.75
C GLY A 85 -7.31 -20.64 1.58
N SER A 86 -8.31 -19.76 1.56
CA SER A 86 -9.27 -19.66 0.45
C SER A 86 -8.74 -18.98 -0.82
N GLY A 87 -7.42 -18.74 -0.92
CA GLY A 87 -6.82 -18.16 -2.14
C GLY A 87 -7.09 -16.68 -2.40
N LYS A 88 -7.49 -15.87 -1.40
CA LYS A 88 -7.79 -14.42 -1.58
C LYS A 88 -6.61 -13.64 -2.16
N THR A 89 -5.42 -13.78 -1.58
CA THR A 89 -4.18 -13.13 -2.05
C THR A 89 -3.83 -13.58 -3.47
N MET A 90 -4.03 -14.88 -3.77
CA MET A 90 -3.81 -15.43 -5.11
C MET A 90 -4.80 -14.84 -6.13
N LEU A 91 -6.08 -14.74 -5.76
CA LEU A 91 -7.11 -14.12 -6.60
C LEU A 91 -6.78 -12.64 -6.87
N ALA A 92 -6.42 -11.86 -5.84
CA ALA A 92 -6.00 -10.47 -6.00
C ALA A 92 -4.77 -10.32 -6.92
N THR A 93 -3.80 -11.22 -6.78
CA THR A 93 -2.61 -11.27 -7.64
C THR A 93 -2.99 -11.58 -9.11
N ALA A 94 -3.95 -12.47 -9.31
CA ALA A 94 -4.45 -12.83 -10.63
C ALA A 94 -5.18 -11.67 -11.33
N ILE A 95 -5.93 -10.85 -10.57
CA ILE A 95 -6.61 -9.65 -11.09
C ILE A 95 -5.59 -8.63 -11.59
N ALA A 96 -4.51 -8.42 -10.84
CA ALA A 96 -3.45 -7.51 -11.23
C ALA A 96 -2.72 -7.96 -12.49
N GLY A 97 -2.45 -9.27 -12.62
CA GLY A 97 -1.89 -9.85 -13.84
C GLY A 97 -2.82 -9.74 -15.06
N GLU A 98 -4.14 -9.80 -14.85
CA GLU A 98 -5.14 -9.61 -15.92
C GLU A 98 -5.15 -8.17 -16.45
N LEU A 99 -5.07 -7.19 -15.55
CA LEU A 99 -5.17 -5.77 -15.91
C LEU A 99 -3.86 -5.14 -16.41
N GLY A 100 -2.71 -5.74 -16.07
CA GLY A 100 -1.40 -5.26 -16.51
C GLY A 100 -1.06 -3.83 -16.06
N CYS A 101 -1.75 -3.31 -15.04
CA CYS A 101 -1.54 -1.99 -14.48
C CYS A 101 -0.40 -1.98 -13.44
N ALA A 102 -0.05 -0.81 -12.90
CA ALA A 102 0.90 -0.78 -11.78
C ALA A 102 0.31 -1.55 -10.57
N TRP A 103 1.15 -2.33 -9.90
CA TRP A 103 0.75 -3.23 -8.83
C TRP A 103 1.51 -2.89 -7.56
N PHE A 104 0.80 -2.56 -6.49
CA PHE A 104 1.35 -2.32 -5.17
C PHE A 104 0.80 -3.37 -4.22
N LYS A 105 1.67 -4.17 -3.62
CA LYS A 105 1.28 -5.15 -2.61
C LYS A 105 1.89 -4.73 -1.28
N VAL A 106 1.04 -4.59 -0.26
CA VAL A 106 1.46 -4.23 1.08
C VAL A 106 0.72 -5.11 2.08
N SER A 107 1.45 -5.66 3.05
CA SER A 107 0.83 -6.32 4.20
C SER A 107 0.49 -5.27 5.26
N ALA A 108 -0.75 -5.24 5.73
CA ALA A 108 -1.22 -4.26 6.70
C ALA A 108 -0.36 -4.18 7.99
N PRO A 109 0.08 -5.31 8.60
CA PRO A 109 1.05 -5.29 9.70
C PRO A 109 2.33 -4.52 9.41
N GLU A 110 2.83 -4.51 8.17
CA GLU A 110 4.06 -3.80 7.81
C GLU A 110 3.91 -2.27 7.83
N ILE A 111 2.68 -1.77 7.77
CA ILE A 111 2.38 -0.33 7.88
C ILE A 111 2.49 0.10 9.35
N VAL A 112 2.33 -0.84 10.30
CA VAL A 112 2.38 -0.59 11.73
C VAL A 112 3.76 -0.93 12.28
N SER A 113 4.78 -0.11 11.97
CA SER A 113 6.15 -0.27 12.45
C SER A 113 6.35 0.00 13.96
N GLY A 114 5.27 0.16 14.73
CA GLY A 114 5.32 0.34 16.19
C GLY A 114 5.63 1.76 16.67
N VAL A 115 5.92 2.69 15.76
CA VAL A 115 6.15 4.12 16.09
C VAL A 115 4.94 4.95 15.66
N SER A 116 4.32 5.63 16.62
CA SER A 116 3.19 6.55 16.39
C SER A 116 3.60 7.71 15.47
N GLY A 117 2.78 8.04 14.46
CA GLY A 117 3.08 9.08 13.45
C GLY A 117 3.70 8.53 12.16
N GLU A 118 4.57 7.52 12.27
CA GLU A 118 5.27 6.93 11.12
C GLU A 118 4.32 6.08 10.25
N SER A 119 3.38 5.37 10.90
CA SER A 119 2.36 4.58 10.21
C SER A 119 1.42 5.44 9.36
N GLU A 120 0.97 6.59 9.85
CA GLU A 120 0.10 7.47 9.07
C GLU A 120 0.84 8.10 7.89
N ALA A 121 2.12 8.49 8.09
CA ALA A 121 2.96 9.01 7.01
C ALA A 121 3.22 7.94 5.93
N THR A 122 3.51 6.71 6.35
CA THR A 122 3.69 5.56 5.46
C THR A 122 2.44 5.30 4.62
N LEU A 123 1.25 5.31 5.24
CA LEU A 123 -0.01 5.12 4.52
C LEU A 123 -0.27 6.24 3.51
N ARG A 124 -0.02 7.49 3.90
CA ARG A 124 -0.14 8.65 3.00
C ARG A 124 0.81 8.55 1.80
N ASN A 125 2.04 8.11 2.04
CA ASN A 125 3.05 7.91 1.00
C ASN A 125 2.67 6.78 0.04
N LEU A 126 2.10 5.67 0.55
CA LEU A 126 1.59 4.56 -0.27
C LEU A 126 0.53 5.06 -1.26
N PHE A 127 -0.52 5.73 -0.76
CA PHE A 127 -1.62 6.21 -1.62
C PHE A 127 -1.16 7.32 -2.57
N SER A 128 -0.32 8.26 -2.13
CA SER A 128 0.26 9.30 -2.99
C SER A 128 1.07 8.72 -4.15
N THR A 129 1.88 7.69 -3.86
CA THR A 129 2.67 7.00 -4.88
C THR A 129 1.77 6.21 -5.83
N ALA A 130 0.73 5.54 -5.31
CA ALA A 130 -0.24 4.82 -6.13
C ALA A 130 -0.96 5.77 -7.11
N VAL A 131 -1.46 6.92 -6.63
CA VAL A 131 -2.11 7.94 -7.47
C VAL A 131 -1.17 8.45 -8.57
N SER A 132 0.10 8.66 -8.26
CA SER A 132 1.12 9.08 -9.24
C SER A 132 1.41 8.02 -10.30
N ASN A 133 1.09 6.75 -10.03
CA ASN A 133 1.27 5.62 -10.94
C ASN A 133 -0.06 5.11 -11.54
N ALA A 134 -1.13 5.91 -11.48
CA ALA A 134 -2.43 5.53 -12.03
C ALA A 134 -2.36 5.30 -13.56
N PRO A 135 -3.03 4.27 -14.11
CA PRO A 135 -3.88 3.30 -13.43
C PRO A 135 -3.07 2.26 -12.64
N CYS A 136 -3.50 1.97 -11.41
CA CYS A 136 -2.84 1.03 -10.52
C CYS A 136 -3.83 0.25 -9.64
N ILE A 137 -3.37 -0.88 -9.09
CA ILE A 137 -4.06 -1.62 -8.04
C ILE A 137 -3.17 -1.62 -6.79
N VAL A 138 -3.78 -1.30 -5.65
CA VAL A 138 -3.17 -1.43 -4.32
C VAL A 138 -3.84 -2.59 -3.58
N LEU A 139 -3.10 -3.66 -3.33
CA LEU A 139 -3.51 -4.75 -2.46
C LEU A 139 -3.00 -4.47 -1.04
N ILE A 140 -3.93 -4.41 -0.10
CA ILE A 140 -3.63 -4.42 1.34
C ILE A 140 -4.04 -5.78 1.89
N ASP A 141 -3.04 -6.64 2.14
CA ASP A 141 -3.27 -7.96 2.72
C ASP A 141 -3.38 -7.88 4.25
N GLU A 142 -4.07 -8.84 4.87
CA GLU A 142 -4.26 -8.92 6.34
C GLU A 142 -4.82 -7.62 6.95
N ILE A 143 -5.74 -6.95 6.24
CA ILE A 143 -6.31 -5.65 6.67
C ILE A 143 -6.94 -5.68 8.07
N ASP A 144 -7.41 -6.86 8.50
CA ASP A 144 -7.93 -7.09 9.84
C ASP A 144 -6.89 -6.88 10.95
N ALA A 145 -5.59 -6.95 10.64
CA ALA A 145 -4.52 -6.65 11.59
C ALA A 145 -4.45 -5.17 11.98
N ILE A 146 -4.90 -4.25 11.11
CA ILE A 146 -4.88 -2.79 11.38
C ILE A 146 -6.26 -2.19 11.61
N CYS A 147 -7.31 -2.95 11.29
CA CYS A 147 -8.70 -2.54 11.44
C CYS A 147 -9.45 -3.40 12.48
N PRO A 148 -9.03 -3.42 13.77
CA PRO A 148 -9.81 -4.09 14.80
C PRO A 148 -11.17 -3.40 14.97
N ARG A 149 -12.19 -4.15 15.39
CA ARG A 149 -13.53 -3.60 15.67
C ARG A 149 -13.39 -2.41 16.64
N ARG A 150 -14.08 -1.30 16.35
CA ARG A 150 -14.01 -0.04 17.15
C ARG A 150 -14.26 -0.23 18.65
N GLU A 151 -15.03 -1.26 19.02
CA GLU A 151 -15.33 -1.64 20.41
C GLU A 151 -14.15 -2.29 21.13
N THR A 152 -13.28 -3.00 20.41
CA THR A 152 -12.10 -3.71 20.92
C THR A 152 -10.77 -3.04 20.57
N ALA A 153 -10.79 -1.94 19.78
CA ALA A 153 -9.62 -1.14 19.44
C ALA A 153 -9.03 -0.53 20.72
N ALA A 154 -8.12 -1.29 21.34
CA ALA A 154 -7.56 -1.02 22.66
C ALA A 154 -6.55 0.13 22.62
N ARG A 155 -6.08 0.52 21.43
CA ARG A 155 -4.98 1.48 21.25
C ARG A 155 -5.43 2.67 20.41
N GLU A 156 -5.18 3.88 20.92
CA GLU A 156 -5.44 5.14 20.22
C GLU A 156 -4.76 5.18 18.84
N MET A 157 -3.58 4.55 18.72
CA MET A 157 -2.82 4.42 17.48
C MET A 157 -3.62 3.74 16.36
N GLU A 158 -4.32 2.63 16.64
CA GLU A 158 -5.12 1.89 15.64
C GLU A 158 -6.25 2.77 15.08
N ARG A 159 -6.92 3.55 15.95
CA ARG A 159 -8.00 4.46 15.54
C ARG A 159 -7.50 5.53 14.57
N ARG A 160 -6.28 6.04 14.77
CA ARG A 160 -5.67 7.06 13.91
C ARG A 160 -5.32 6.48 12.54
N ILE A 161 -4.79 5.25 12.50
CA ILE A 161 -4.49 4.55 11.24
C ILE A 161 -5.77 4.32 10.43
N VAL A 162 -6.85 3.83 11.06
CA VAL A 162 -8.16 3.65 10.39
C VAL A 162 -8.68 4.99 9.86
N SER A 163 -8.56 6.07 10.64
CA SER A 163 -8.98 7.41 10.21
C SER A 163 -8.17 7.89 9.00
N GLN A 164 -6.85 7.67 9.02
CA GLN A 164 -5.98 8.04 7.89
C GLN A 164 -6.27 7.20 6.65
N MET A 165 -6.62 5.91 6.81
CA MET A 165 -7.05 5.06 5.70
C MET A 165 -8.33 5.60 5.05
N GLN A 166 -9.32 5.98 5.87
CA GLN A 166 -10.56 6.58 5.39
C GLN A 166 -10.28 7.88 4.61
N ILE A 167 -9.41 8.77 5.14
CA ILE A 167 -9.03 10.02 4.46
C ILE A 167 -8.29 9.76 3.14
N SER A 168 -7.52 8.67 3.05
CA SER A 168 -6.73 8.37 1.84
C SER A 168 -7.57 7.69 0.74
N MET A 169 -8.76 7.20 1.08
CA MET A 169 -9.70 6.55 0.16
C MET A 169 -10.83 7.48 -0.32
N ASP A 170 -10.99 8.63 0.33
CA ASP A 170 -11.94 9.70 -0.02
C ASP A 170 -11.33 10.63 -1.10
#